data_AF-A0A2N1NTL0-F1
#
_entry.id   AF-A0A2N1NTL0-F1
#
_cell.length_a   1.000
_cell.length_b   1.000
_cell.length_c   1.000
_cell.angle_alpha   90.00
_cell.angle_beta   90.00
_cell.angle_gamma   90.00
#
_symmetry.space_group_name_H-M   'P 1'
#
loop_
_entity.id
_entity.type
_entity.pdbx_description
1 polymer ?
#
loop_
_entity_poly.entity_id
_entity_poly.type
_entity_poly.pdbx_seq_one_letter_code
_entity_poly.pdbx_strand_id
1 'polypeptide(L)'
;KVLLPLAYAILASSMATITTLFAKSLINLLNVSFTQNDNQFKDLLSWAILFITILTAIGQVYWINMGLKKYDALLQVPIFYCNWSLFDIIGGGIYYDEFRNFKTIT
;
A
#
# COMPACT_ATOMS: atom_id res chain seq x y z
N LYS A 1 -27.66 4.84 -2.10
CA LYS A 1 -26.97 4.07 -3.17
C LYS A 1 -25.46 4.40 -3.29
N VAL A 2 -24.83 5.03 -2.27
CA VAL A 2 -23.42 5.47 -2.29
C VAL A 2 -22.46 4.49 -1.59
N LEU A 3 -22.99 3.48 -0.90
CA LEU A 3 -22.20 2.52 -0.11
C LEU A 3 -21.35 1.58 -0.98
N LEU A 4 -21.87 1.17 -2.14
CA LEU A 4 -21.17 0.28 -3.08
C LEU A 4 -19.90 0.91 -3.67
N PRO A 5 -19.91 2.13 -4.25
CA PRO A 5 -18.67 2.77 -4.72
C PRO A 5 -17.66 2.97 -3.61
N LEU A 6 -18.14 3.33 -2.40
CA LEU A 6 -17.30 3.46 -1.22
C LEU A 6 -16.61 2.14 -0.86
N ALA A 7 -17.33 1.02 -0.86
CA ALA A 7 -16.76 -0.30 -0.56
C ALA A 7 -15.71 -0.72 -1.61
N TYR A 8 -15.97 -0.48 -2.90
CA TYR A 8 -15.00 -0.73 -3.97
C TYR A 8 -13.74 0.14 -3.80
N ALA A 9 -13.91 1.42 -3.47
CA ALA A 9 -12.80 2.33 -3.21
C ALA A 9 -11.99 1.89 -1.98
N ILE A 10 -12.65 1.51 -0.88
CA ILE A 10 -11.98 1.09 0.36
C ILE A 10 -11.15 -0.17 0.14
N LEU A 11 -11.71 -1.18 -0.55
CA LEU A 11 -10.99 -2.42 -0.87
C LEU A 11 -9.78 -2.12 -1.76
N ALA A 12 -9.95 -1.32 -2.81
CA ALA A 12 -8.84 -0.90 -3.67
C ALA A 12 -7.75 -0.16 -2.88
N SER A 13 -8.14 0.80 -2.03
CA SER A 13 -7.21 1.59 -1.21
C SER A 13 -6.46 0.73 -0.20
N SER A 14 -7.11 -0.26 0.42
CA SER A 14 -6.43 -1.17 1.36
C SER A 14 -5.35 -2.01 0.67
N MET A 15 -5.63 -2.52 -0.53
CA MET A 15 -4.63 -3.20 -1.36
C MET A 15 -3.50 -2.26 -1.78
N ALA A 16 -3.82 -1.01 -2.12
CA ALA A 16 -2.83 0.00 -2.46
C ALA A 16 -1.89 0.30 -1.29
N THR A 17 -2.41 0.45 -0.06
CA THR A 17 -1.60 0.64 1.15
C THR A 17 -0.68 -0.54 1.42
N ILE A 18 -1.17 -1.77 1.27
CA ILE A 18 -0.34 -2.96 1.44
C ILE A 18 0.80 -2.95 0.39
N THR A 19 0.46 -2.64 -0.86
CA THR A 19 1.43 -2.54 -1.96
C THR A 19 2.51 -1.50 -1.67
N THR A 20 2.13 -0.32 -1.16
CA THR A 20 3.07 0.78 -0.91
C THR A 20 3.99 0.49 0.27
N LEU A 21 3.50 -0.17 1.32
CA LEU A 21 4.33 -0.61 2.44
C LEU A 21 5.33 -1.70 2.03
N PHE A 22 4.89 -2.69 1.27
CA PHE A 22 5.79 -3.72 0.75
C PHE A 22 6.79 -3.13 -0.25
N ALA A 23 6.39 -2.17 -1.08
CA ALA A 23 7.31 -1.48 -1.99
C ALA A 23 8.38 -0.69 -1.23
N LYS A 24 8.01 0.05 -0.17
CA LYS A 24 8.98 0.74 0.72
C LYS A 24 9.97 -0.27 1.33
N SER A 25 9.47 -1.40 1.81
CA SER A 25 10.27 -2.49 2.38
C SER A 25 11.22 -3.12 1.36
N LEU A 26 10.72 -3.37 0.15
CA LEU A 26 11.49 -3.94 -0.97
C LEU A 26 12.61 -3.01 -1.42
N ILE A 27 12.36 -1.71 -1.50
CA ILE A 27 13.39 -0.72 -1.82
C ILE A 27 14.48 -0.69 -0.74
N ASN A 28 14.12 -0.78 0.54
CA ASN A 28 15.10 -0.86 1.61
C ASN A 28 15.97 -2.13 1.48
N LEU A 29 15.36 -3.26 1.15
CA LEU A 29 16.06 -4.53 0.96
C LEU A 29 16.99 -4.53 -0.26
N LEU A 30 16.55 -3.92 -1.37
CA LEU A 30 17.38 -3.66 -2.55
C LEU A 30 18.57 -2.78 -2.18
N ASN A 31 18.33 -1.69 -1.45
CA ASN A 31 19.38 -0.75 -1.07
C ASN A 31 20.46 -1.41 -0.20
N VAL A 32 20.05 -2.25 0.75
CA VAL A 32 20.99 -3.09 1.54
C VAL A 32 21.78 -4.03 0.62
N SER A 33 21.11 -4.69 -0.33
CA SER A 33 21.76 -5.63 -1.24
C SER A 33 22.82 -4.96 -2.15
N PHE A 34 22.53 -3.77 -2.67
CA PHE A 34 23.46 -3.02 -3.51
C PHE A 34 24.59 -2.35 -2.71
N THR A 35 24.28 -1.78 -1.54
CA THR A 35 25.25 -0.99 -0.75
C THR A 35 26.18 -1.89 0.07
N GLN A 36 25.68 -2.99 0.63
CA GLN A 36 26.48 -3.90 1.47
C GLN A 36 27.07 -5.09 0.70
N ASN A 37 26.81 -5.21 -0.61
CA ASN A 37 27.20 -6.38 -1.45
C ASN A 37 26.73 -7.74 -0.90
N ASP A 38 25.79 -7.75 0.06
CA ASP A 38 25.24 -8.97 0.64
C ASP A 38 23.85 -9.23 0.04
N ASN A 39 23.74 -10.30 -0.75
CA ASN A 39 22.58 -10.52 -1.60
C ASN A 39 21.41 -11.11 -0.80
N GLN A 40 20.57 -10.23 -0.23
CA GLN A 40 19.37 -10.60 0.56
C GLN A 40 18.30 -11.32 -0.28
N PHE A 41 18.42 -11.31 -1.61
CA PHE A 41 17.55 -12.06 -2.52
C PHE A 41 17.77 -13.59 -2.53
N LYS A 42 18.69 -14.09 -1.71
CA LYS A 42 18.81 -15.54 -1.45
C LYS A 42 17.70 -16.07 -0.56
N ASP A 43 17.12 -15.22 0.29
CA ASP A 43 16.02 -15.61 1.15
C ASP A 43 14.68 -15.63 0.42
N LEU A 44 13.90 -16.68 0.70
CA LEU A 44 12.56 -16.87 0.15
C LEU A 44 11.64 -15.68 0.49
N LEU A 45 11.89 -15.02 1.63
CA LEU A 45 11.10 -13.89 2.13
C LEU A 45 11.22 -12.67 1.19
N SER A 46 12.42 -12.35 0.72
CA SER A 46 12.69 -11.25 -0.21
C SER A 46 11.94 -11.44 -1.54
N TRP A 47 11.95 -12.67 -2.05
CA TRP A 47 11.18 -13.07 -3.22
C TRP A 47 9.67 -13.03 -2.99
N ALA A 48 9.20 -13.45 -1.81
CA ALA A 48 7.80 -13.37 -1.44
C ALA A 48 7.30 -11.92 -1.37
N ILE A 49 8.06 -11.00 -0.77
CA ILE A 49 7.72 -9.57 -0.73
C ILE A 49 7.57 -9.01 -2.15
N LEU A 50 8.51 -9.32 -3.05
CA LEU A 50 8.45 -8.87 -4.44
C LEU A 50 7.20 -9.41 -5.14
N PHE A 51 6.93 -10.70 -5.02
CA PHE A 51 5.77 -11.33 -5.64
C PHE A 51 4.45 -10.77 -5.10
N ILE A 52 4.33 -10.61 -3.77
CA ILE A 52 3.17 -10.02 -3.12
C ILE A 52 2.97 -8.57 -3.58
N THR A 53 4.05 -7.78 -3.69
CA THR A 53 3.98 -6.40 -4.19
C THR A 53 3.42 -6.35 -5.61
N ILE A 54 3.87 -7.24 -6.51
CA ILE A 54 3.37 -7.28 -7.89
C ILE A 54 1.90 -7.72 -7.94
N LEU A 55 1.55 -8.79 -7.20
CA LEU A 55 0.17 -9.28 -7.18
C LEU A 55 -0.81 -8.23 -6.64
N THR A 56 -0.44 -7.57 -5.54
CA THR A 56 -1.26 -6.51 -4.93
C THR A 56 -1.32 -5.27 -5.82
N ALA A 57 -0.23 -4.93 -6.53
CA ALA A 57 -0.20 -3.85 -7.50
C ALA A 57 -1.16 -4.08 -8.70
N ILE A 58 -1.23 -5.31 -9.20
CA ILE A 58 -2.18 -5.66 -10.27
C ILE A 58 -3.62 -5.66 -9.71
N GLY A 59 -3.79 -6.18 -8.49
CA GLY A 59 -5.08 -6.21 -7.79
C GLY A 59 -5.68 -4.81 -7.62
N GLN A 60 -4.92 -3.84 -7.10
CA GLN A 60 -5.42 -2.46 -6.93
C GLN A 60 -5.91 -1.85 -8.26
N VAL A 61 -5.16 -2.04 -9.37
CA VAL A 61 -5.52 -1.50 -10.69
C VAL A 61 -6.80 -2.17 -11.20
N TYR A 62 -6.95 -3.48 -10.99
CA TYR A 62 -8.17 -4.20 -11.34
C TYR A 62 -9.40 -3.66 -10.61
N TRP A 63 -9.32 -3.45 -9.30
CA TRP A 63 -10.44 -2.94 -8.49
C TRP A 63 -10.82 -1.50 -8.86
N ILE A 64 -9.84 -0.64 -9.16
CA ILE A 64 -10.08 0.73 -9.63
C ILE A 64 -10.80 0.70 -10.99
N ASN A 65 -10.30 -0.09 -11.95
CA ASN A 65 -10.92 -0.23 -13.27
C ASN A 65 -12.34 -0.80 -13.19
N MET A 66 -12.58 -1.72 -12.26
CA MET A 66 -13.92 -2.26 -12.01
C MET A 66 -14.85 -1.23 -11.37
N GLY A 67 -14.35 -0.37 -10.48
CA GLY A 67 -15.09 0.76 -9.91
C GLY A 67 -15.45 1.81 -10.96
N LEU A 68 -14.50 2.16 -11.83
CA LEU A 68 -14.68 3.11 -12.94
C LEU A 68 -15.70 2.64 -13.99
N LYS A 69 -15.85 1.32 -14.17
CA LYS A 69 -16.92 0.77 -15.05
C LYS A 69 -18.32 0.94 -14.47
N LYS A 70 -18.46 1.06 -13.14
CA LYS A 70 -19.75 1.13 -12.45
C LYS A 70 -20.13 2.53 -11.99
N TYR A 71 -19.14 3.41 -11.79
CA TYR A 71 -19.31 4.74 -11.18
C TYR A 71 -18.45 5.79 -11.88
N ASP A 72 -18.84 7.06 -11.75
CA ASP A 72 -18.11 8.19 -12.33
C ASP A 72 -16.69 8.31 -11.77
N ALA A 73 -15.71 8.48 -12.66
CA ALA A 73 -14.31 8.69 -12.33
C ALA A 73 -14.10 9.90 -11.42
N LEU A 74 -14.90 10.96 -11.62
CA LEU A 74 -14.84 12.18 -10.82
C LEU A 74 -15.16 11.95 -9.34
N LEU A 75 -15.90 10.89 -9.02
CA LEU A 75 -16.22 10.51 -7.64
C LEU A 75 -15.32 9.38 -7.13
N GLN A 76 -15.02 8.39 -7.97
CA GLN A 76 -14.24 7.21 -7.57
C GLN A 76 -12.78 7.55 -7.24
N VAL A 77 -12.12 8.40 -8.05
CA VAL A 77 -10.69 8.70 -7.89
C VAL A 77 -10.38 9.51 -6.62
N PRO A 78 -11.12 10.60 -6.31
CA PRO A 78 -10.86 11.35 -5.07
C PRO A 78 -11.10 10.52 -3.81
N ILE A 79 -12.16 9.70 -3.79
CA ILE A 79 -12.48 8.83 -2.64
C ILE A 79 -11.36 7.80 -2.44
N PHE A 80 -10.91 7.16 -3.52
CA PHE A 80 -9.78 6.23 -3.46
C PHE A 80 -8.52 6.91 -2.91
N TYR A 81 -8.18 8.10 -3.40
CA TYR A 81 -6.97 8.81 -3.00
C TYR A 81 -7.00 9.25 -1.52
N CYS A 82 -8.11 9.83 -1.06
CA CYS A 82 -8.27 10.22 0.33
C CYS A 82 -8.16 9.00 1.26
N ASN A 83 -8.86 7.91 0.94
CA ASN A 83 -8.86 6.73 1.76
C ASN A 83 -7.51 5.99 1.74
N TRP A 84 -6.85 5.93 0.58
CA TRP A 84 -5.50 5.39 0.45
C TRP A 84 -4.49 6.19 1.26
N SER A 85 -4.55 7.53 1.20
CA SER A 85 -3.64 8.40 1.96
C SER A 85 -3.80 8.21 3.46
N LEU A 86 -5.04 8.10 3.97
CA LEU A 86 -5.31 7.83 5.38
C LEU A 86 -4.70 6.48 5.81
N PHE A 87 -4.94 5.43 5.04
CA PHE A 87 -4.38 4.11 5.33
C PHE A 87 -2.86 4.07 5.19
N ASP A 88 -2.24 4.78 4.25
CA ASP A 88 -0.77 4.83 4.10
C ASP A 88 -0.11 5.59 5.26
N ILE A 89 -0.73 6.66 5.78
CA ILE A 89 -0.24 7.37 6.98
C ILE A 89 -0.31 6.45 8.19
N ILE A 90 -1.45 5.79 8.42
CA ILE A 90 -1.63 4.89 9.57
C ILE A 90 -0.70 3.68 9.44
N GLY A 91 -0.71 3.02 8.28
CA GLY A 91 0.11 1.83 8.03
C GLY A 91 1.60 2.13 8.06
N GLY A 92 2.02 3.28 7.52
CA GLY A 92 3.40 3.76 7.57
C GLY A 92 3.84 4.04 9.00
N GLY A 93 3.05 4.78 9.77
CA GLY A 93 3.39 5.10 11.14
C GLY A 93 3.45 3.87 12.06
N ILE A 94 2.63 2.84 11.80
CA ILE A 94 2.74 1.54 12.49
C ILE A 94 4.02 0.80 12.05
N TYR A 95 4.30 0.76 10.75
CA TYR A 95 5.46 0.04 10.21
C TYR A 95 6.80 0.63 10.68
N TYR A 96 6.90 1.96 10.74
CA TYR A 96 8.10 2.67 11.17
C TYR A 96 8.11 3.00 12.69
N ASP A 97 7.12 2.53 13.44
CA ASP A 97 6.94 2.80 14.87
C ASP A 97 6.96 4.31 15.22
N GLU A 98 6.55 5.17 14.28
CA GLU A 98 6.58 6.63 14.40
C GLU A 98 5.67 7.12 15.53
N PHE A 99 4.57 6.39 15.80
CA PHE A 99 3.61 6.73 16.85
C PHE A 99 4.16 6.54 18.27
N ARG A 100 5.24 5.78 18.44
CA ARG A 100 5.82 5.51 19.77
C ARG A 100 6.49 6.71 20.41
N ASN A 101 6.92 7.67 19.59
CA ASN A 101 7.53 8.92 20.06
C ASN A 101 6.49 10.03 20.33
N PHE A 102 5.20 9.79 20.06
CA PHE A 102 4.13 10.67 20.50
C PHE A 102 3.89 10.50 22.00
N LYS A 103 4.83 10.98 22.82
CA LYS A 103 4.58 11.19 24.24
C LYS A 103 3.56 12.32 24.39
N THR A 104 2.46 12.03 25.07
CA THR A 104 1.54 13.03 25.59
C THR A 104 2.34 13.99 26.45
N ILE A 105 2.40 15.25 26.03
CA ILE A 105 2.91 16.36 26.84
C ILE A 105 1.93 16.49 28.02
N THR A 106 2.26 15.86 29.14
CA THR A 106 1.68 16.09 30.47
C THR A 106 2.83 16.52 31.35
#